data_AF-A0A961FM35-F1
#
_entry.id   AF-A0A961FM35-F1
#
_cell.length_a   1.000
_cell.length_b   1.000
_cell.length_c   1.000
_cell.angle_alpha   90.00
_cell.angle_beta   90.00
_cell.angle_gamma   90.00
#
_symmetry.space_group_name_H-M   'P 1'
#
loop_
_entity.id
_entity.type
_entity.pdbx_description
1 polymer ?
#
loop_
_entity_poly.entity_id
_entity_poly.type
_entity_poly.pdbx_seq_one_letter_code
_entity_poly.pdbx_strand_id
1 'polypeptide(L)'
;MNSLCHRAVVAAACLGFAHSAEVVEIGPGRENELPGGKEADGIRGDFVLRSDRVEAVISQNAPNRRANMSTFYGEDGVTPGCLYDL
;
A
#
# COMPACT_ATOMS: atom_id res chain seq x y z
N MET A 1 -57.94 -18.13 20.15
CA MET A 1 -57.19 -17.10 20.90
C MET A 1 -56.00 -17.75 21.58
N ASN A 2 -54.89 -17.08 21.91
CA ASN A 2 -54.29 -15.80 21.46
C ASN A 2 -52.83 -15.79 21.98
N SER A 3 -51.87 -15.09 21.39
CA SER A 3 -51.74 -14.49 20.04
C SER A 3 -50.23 -14.25 19.78
N LEU A 4 -49.87 -13.63 18.65
CA LEU A 4 -48.49 -13.23 18.28
C LEU A 4 -47.53 -14.45 18.15
N CYS A 5 -47.19 -14.94 16.96
CA CYS A 5 -46.76 -14.19 15.78
C CYS A 5 -45.58 -13.23 16.07
N HIS A 6 -44.44 -13.80 16.45
CA HIS A 6 -43.14 -13.11 16.41
C HIS A 6 -42.44 -13.43 15.09
N ARG A 7 -42.73 -12.64 14.04
CA ARG A 7 -42.05 -12.71 12.75
C ARG A 7 -40.80 -11.82 12.78
N ALA A 8 -39.69 -12.35 12.26
CA ALA A 8 -38.50 -11.59 11.85
C ALA A 8 -37.79 -10.84 13.01
N VAL A 9 -36.52 -10.44 12.92
CA VAL A 9 -35.71 -10.14 11.75
C VAL A 9 -34.32 -10.76 11.92
N VAL A 10 -33.97 -11.76 11.10
CA VAL A 10 -32.55 -11.98 10.79
C VAL A 10 -32.21 -10.88 9.80
N ALA A 11 -31.59 -9.82 10.30
CA ALA A 11 -31.02 -8.80 9.44
C ALA A 11 -29.88 -9.50 8.70
N ALA A 12 -30.10 -9.83 7.42
CA ALA A 12 -29.03 -10.17 6.52
C ALA A 12 -28.16 -8.91 6.40
N ALA A 13 -27.16 -8.83 7.29
CA ALA A 13 -26.12 -7.83 7.16
C ALA A 13 -25.46 -8.10 5.81
N CYS A 14 -25.77 -7.24 4.84
CA CYS A 14 -24.94 -7.04 3.67
C CYS A 14 -23.63 -6.41 4.16
N LEU A 15 -22.83 -7.23 4.86
CA LEU A 15 -21.40 -7.08 5.01
C LEU A 15 -20.86 -7.12 3.57
N GLY A 16 -20.82 -5.95 2.95
CA GLY A 16 -20.04 -5.78 1.74
C GLY A 16 -18.64 -6.21 2.10
N PHE A 17 -18.17 -7.29 1.47
CA PHE A 17 -16.82 -7.81 1.63
C PHE A 17 -15.83 -6.84 0.98
N ALA A 18 -15.71 -5.62 1.53
CA ALA A 18 -14.50 -4.85 1.42
C ALA A 18 -13.44 -5.72 2.09
N HIS A 19 -12.56 -6.31 1.28
CA HIS A 19 -11.40 -7.03 1.80
C HIS A 19 -10.63 -6.02 2.65
N SER A 20 -10.31 -6.39 3.90
CA SER A 20 -9.68 -5.45 4.84
C SER A 20 -8.42 -4.90 4.20
N ALA A 21 -8.31 -3.57 4.11
CA ALA A 21 -7.13 -2.94 3.55
C ALA A 21 -5.93 -3.27 4.45
N GLU A 22 -4.86 -3.78 3.85
CA GLU A 22 -3.61 -4.08 4.56
C GLU A 22 -2.51 -3.12 4.14
N VAL A 23 -1.56 -2.90 5.06
CA VAL A 23 -0.34 -2.12 4.82
C VAL A 23 0.85 -2.97 5.22
N VAL A 24 1.79 -3.11 4.29
CA VAL A 24 3.01 -3.94 4.45
C VAL A 24 4.24 -3.07 4.21
N GLU A 25 5.16 -3.02 5.17
CA GLU A 25 6.51 -2.49 4.93
C GLU A 25 7.36 -3.53 4.18
N ILE A 26 8.01 -3.09 3.11
CA ILE A 26 8.89 -3.89 2.26
C ILE A 26 10.28 -3.96 2.89
N GLY A 27 10.41 -4.87 3.85
CA GLY A 27 11.70 -5.26 4.44
C GLY A 27 12.48 -6.27 3.58
N PRO A 28 13.71 -6.64 4.01
CA PRO A 28 14.48 -7.72 3.39
C PRO A 28 13.69 -9.04 3.37
N GLY A 29 13.61 -9.69 2.21
CA GLY A 29 12.86 -10.93 1.99
C GLY A 29 11.38 -10.73 1.63
N ARG A 30 10.88 -9.49 1.59
CA ARG A 30 9.52 -9.12 1.18
C ARG A 30 9.48 -8.38 -0.16
N GLU A 31 10.57 -8.37 -0.92
CA GLU A 31 10.66 -7.65 -2.20
C GLU A 31 9.64 -8.14 -3.24
N ASN A 32 9.25 -9.41 -3.18
CA ASN A 32 8.22 -10.00 -4.03
C ASN A 32 6.78 -9.53 -3.71
N GLU A 33 6.59 -8.76 -2.63
CA GLU A 33 5.30 -8.20 -2.24
C GLU A 33 5.06 -6.79 -2.79
N LEU A 34 6.07 -6.21 -3.45
CA LEU A 34 5.92 -5.02 -4.30
C LEU A 34 5.01 -5.33 -5.48
N PRO A 35 4.25 -4.35 -5.99
CA PRO A 35 3.44 -4.53 -7.19
C PRO A 35 4.30 -4.95 -8.38
N GLY A 36 3.75 -5.80 -9.25
CA GLY A 36 4.40 -6.20 -10.48
C GLY A 36 4.19 -5.18 -11.61
N GLY A 37 5.11 -5.16 -12.58
CA GLY A 37 4.96 -4.36 -13.79
C GLY A 37 6.25 -3.65 -14.18
N LYS A 38 6.19 -2.88 -15.28
CA LYS A 38 7.34 -2.14 -15.80
C LYS A 38 7.64 -0.85 -15.02
N GLU A 39 6.64 -0.30 -14.34
CA GLU A 39 6.65 1.04 -13.71
C GLU A 39 6.36 0.97 -12.19
N ALA A 40 6.50 -0.23 -11.59
CA ALA A 40 6.28 -0.44 -10.17
C ALA A 40 7.54 -0.12 -9.35
N ASP A 41 7.90 1.16 -9.31
CA ASP A 41 9.14 1.67 -8.70
C ASP A 41 9.06 1.77 -7.16
N GLY A 42 9.02 0.62 -6.48
CA GLY A 42 9.17 0.53 -5.02
C GLY A 42 10.57 0.04 -4.59
N ILE A 43 11.01 0.47 -3.42
CA ILE A 43 12.28 0.05 -2.80
C ILE A 43 12.08 -0.37 -1.34
N ARG A 44 13.12 -0.95 -0.73
CA ARG A 44 13.08 -1.36 0.68
C ARG A 44 12.78 -0.16 1.61
N GLY A 45 11.92 -0.40 2.60
CA GLY A 45 11.38 0.62 3.52
C GLY A 45 10.02 1.18 3.08
N ASP A 46 9.62 1.01 1.82
CA ASP A 46 8.33 1.47 1.33
C ASP A 46 7.16 0.63 1.85
N PHE A 47 5.96 1.22 1.84
CA PHE A 47 4.73 0.57 2.27
C PHE A 47 3.85 0.23 1.09
N VAL A 48 3.43 -1.03 0.95
CA VAL A 48 2.37 -1.43 0.01
C VAL A 48 1.04 -1.39 0.74
N LEU A 49 0.16 -0.50 0.31
CA LEU A 49 -1.25 -0.46 0.70
C LEU A 49 -2.05 -1.24 -0.35
N ARG A 50 -2.78 -2.30 0.05
CA ARG A 50 -3.64 -3.05 -0.89
C ARG A 50 -5.01 -3.42 -0.32
N SER A 51 -5.97 -3.61 -1.22
CA SER A 51 -7.40 -3.82 -0.95
C SER A 51 -8.09 -4.50 -2.14
N ASP A 52 -9.42 -4.70 -2.09
CA ASP A 52 -10.23 -5.19 -3.21
C ASP A 52 -10.31 -4.24 -4.42
N ARG A 53 -9.87 -2.98 -4.28
CA ARG A 53 -10.03 -1.94 -5.33
C ARG A 53 -8.75 -1.25 -5.76
N VAL A 54 -7.79 -1.12 -4.86
CA VAL A 54 -6.56 -0.34 -5.06
C VAL A 54 -5.39 -1.08 -4.44
N GLU A 55 -4.29 -1.09 -5.18
CA GLU A 55 -2.94 -1.41 -4.70
C GLU A 55 -2.03 -0.22 -5.02
N ALA A 56 -1.24 0.23 -4.05
CA ALA A 56 -0.39 1.40 -4.17
C ALA A 56 0.89 1.24 -3.34
N VAL A 57 2.03 1.68 -3.90
CA VAL A 57 3.28 1.87 -3.15
C VAL A 57 3.28 3.28 -2.58
N ILE A 58 3.49 3.38 -1.27
CA ILE A 58 3.67 4.62 -0.53
C ILE A 58 5.14 4.69 -0.12
N SER A 59 5.84 5.70 -0.60
CA SER A 59 7.24 5.94 -0.26
C SER A 59 7.42 6.20 1.24
N GLN A 60 8.44 5.59 1.85
CA GLN A 60 8.90 6.02 3.17
C GLN A 60 9.43 7.46 3.11
N ASN A 61 9.18 8.26 4.17
CA ASN A 61 9.92 9.49 4.39
C ASN A 61 11.15 9.18 5.25
N ALA A 62 12.27 8.87 4.60
CA ALA A 62 13.56 8.60 5.23
C ALA A 62 14.64 9.52 4.63
N PRO A 63 15.54 10.10 5.44
CA PRO A 63 16.57 11.02 4.95
C PRO A 63 17.41 10.41 3.83
N ASN A 64 17.61 11.18 2.75
CA ASN A 64 18.30 10.76 1.54
C ASN A 64 17.70 9.56 0.78
N ARG A 65 16.50 9.08 1.12
CA ARG A 65 15.78 8.11 0.27
C ARG A 65 15.48 8.75 -1.10
N ARG A 66 15.68 7.99 -2.16
CA ARG A 66 15.44 8.42 -3.56
C ARG A 66 14.52 7.43 -4.24
N ALA A 67 13.72 7.91 -5.19
CA ALA A 67 13.04 7.02 -6.13
C ALA A 67 14.09 6.22 -6.93
N ASN A 68 13.73 5.02 -7.38
CA ASN A 68 14.57 4.13 -8.18
C ASN A 68 14.74 4.61 -9.64
N MET A 69 15.13 5.87 -9.83
CA MET A 69 15.34 6.46 -11.14
C MET A 69 16.83 6.61 -11.43
N SER A 70 17.29 5.97 -12.50
CA SER A 70 18.70 5.84 -12.89
C SER A 70 19.31 7.12 -13.48
N THR A 71 19.13 8.27 -12.82
CA THR A 71 19.36 9.61 -13.38
C THR A 71 20.71 10.24 -13.01
N PHE A 72 21.70 9.41 -12.64
CA PHE A 72 23.08 9.77 -12.25
C PHE A 72 23.18 10.39 -10.84
N TYR A 73 24.13 9.89 -10.03
CA TYR A 73 24.21 10.18 -8.58
C TYR A 73 25.48 10.92 -8.14
N GLY A 74 26.27 11.47 -9.07
CA GLY A 74 27.50 12.20 -8.75
C GLY A 74 28.57 11.31 -8.06
N GLU A 75 29.59 11.95 -7.49
CA GLU A 75 30.64 11.27 -6.71
C GLU A 75 30.18 11.01 -5.26
N ASP A 76 29.36 11.92 -4.69
CA ASP A 76 28.88 11.88 -3.30
C ASP A 76 27.48 11.26 -3.09
N GLY A 77 26.86 10.65 -4.12
CA GLY A 77 25.47 10.15 -4.04
C GLY A 77 24.37 11.23 -4.14
N VAL A 78 24.75 12.45 -4.53
CA VAL A 78 23.85 13.62 -4.64
C VAL A 78 23.57 13.92 -6.12
N THR A 79 22.29 13.97 -6.49
CA THR A 79 21.83 14.35 -7.82
C THR A 79 21.29 15.79 -7.81
N PRO A 80 21.98 16.77 -8.40
CA PRO A 80 21.47 18.14 -8.48
C PRO A 80 20.12 18.18 -9.21
N GLY A 81 19.12 18.81 -8.59
CA GLY A 81 17.77 18.93 -9.15
C GLY A 81 16.80 17.78 -8.83
N CYS A 82 17.23 16.72 -8.13
CA CYS A 82 16.28 15.80 -7.51
C CYS A 82 15.57 16.48 -6.32
N LEU A 83 14.26 16.29 -6.23
CA LEU A 83 13.46 16.77 -5.12
C LEU A 83 13.72 15.86 -3.92
N TYR A 84 14.32 16.42 -2.88
CA TYR A 84 14.55 15.74 -1.61
C TYR A 84 13.42 16.13 -0.66
N ASP A 85 12.68 15.12 -0.19
CA ASP A 85 11.90 15.27 1.02
C ASP A 85 12.91 15.39 2.19
N LEU A 86 12.77 16.46 2.97
CA LEU A 86 13.71 16.90 4.02
C LEU A 86 13.09 16.77 5.42
#